data_AF-A0AAV5TBE7-F1
#
_entry.id   AF-A0AAV5TBE7-F1
#
_cell.length_a   1.000
_cell.length_b   1.000
_cell.length_c   1.000
_cell.angle_alpha   90.00
_cell.angle_beta   90.00
_cell.angle_gamma   90.00
#
_symmetry.space_group_name_H-M   'P 1'
#
loop_
_entity.id
_entity.type
_entity.pdbx_description
1 polymer ?
#
loop_
_entity_poly.entity_id
_entity_poly.type
_entity_poly.pdbx_seq_one_letter_code
_entity_poly.pdbx_strand_id
1 'polypeptide(L)' 'DIQYQQFFERNRKEFDDSFVFFMADHGLRFGWYSRDSIGRRDVNNPMLMIAVPRYLRKDSVLMTNLQQNSHQ' A
#
# COMPACT_ATOMS: atom_id res chain seq x y z
N ASP A 1 12.20 6.06 -7.56
CA ASP A 1 11.70 6.66 -8.80
C ASP A 1 11.53 8.17 -8.57
N ILE A 2 12.09 9.00 -9.46
CA ILE A 2 12.13 10.46 -9.26
C ILE A 2 10.74 11.09 -9.44
N GLN A 3 9.87 10.54 -10.30
CA GLN A 3 8.54 11.09 -10.55
C GLN A 3 7.63 10.88 -9.33
N TYR A 4 7.64 9.65 -8.77
CA TYR A 4 6.88 9.39 -7.55
C TYR A 4 7.36 10.26 -6.38
N GLN A 5 8.68 10.40 -6.19
CA GLN A 5 9.23 11.25 -5.15
C GLN A 5 8.76 12.71 -5.30
N GLN A 6 8.86 13.28 -6.50
CA GLN A 6 8.42 14.65 -6.76
C GLN A 6 6.91 14.83 -6.55
N PHE A 7 6.10 13.82 -6.91
CA PHE A 7 4.66 13.83 -6.65
C PHE A 7 4.37 13.86 -5.14
N PHE A 8 5.02 13.00 -4.36
CA PHE A 8 4.81 12.96 -2.91
C PHE A 8 5.27 14.24 -2.21
N GLU A 9 6.42 14.79 -2.59
CA GLU A 9 6.92 16.05 -2.04
C GLU A 9 6.01 17.23 -2.37
N ARG A 10 5.56 17.35 -3.62
CA ARG A 10 4.71 18.45 -4.07
C ARG A 10 3.38 18.50 -3.36
N ASN A 11 2.81 17.33 -3.04
CA ASN A 11 1.48 17.20 -2.45
C ASN A 11 1.51 16.93 -0.93
N ARG A 12 2.68 17.02 -0.28
CA ARG A 12 2.86 16.61 1.12
C ARG A 12 1.86 17.25 2.10
N LYS A 13 1.44 18.49 1.84
CA LYS A 13 0.51 19.23 2.69
C LYS A 13 -0.90 18.65 2.61
N GLU A 14 -1.36 18.34 1.40
CA GLU A 14 -2.68 17.72 1.17
C GLU A 14 -2.77 16.32 1.80
N PHE A 15 -1.64 15.61 1.87
CA PHE A 15 -1.55 14.28 2.47
C PHE A 15 -1.53 14.28 4.01
N ASP A 16 -1.37 15.44 4.65
CA ASP A 16 -1.44 15.51 6.11
C ASP A 16 -2.87 15.28 6.61
N ASP A 17 -3.87 15.61 5.80
CA ASP A 17 -5.29 15.51 6.14
C ASP A 17 -6.05 14.46 5.30
N SER A 18 -5.33 13.71 4.46
CA SER A 18 -5.92 12.72 3.53
C SER A 18 -5.42 11.31 3.80
N PHE A 19 -6.29 10.31 3.55
CA PHE A 19 -5.82 8.94 3.37
C PHE A 19 -5.16 8.83 1.99
N VAL A 20 -3.95 8.29 1.94
CA VAL A 20 -3.23 8.06 0.69
C VAL A 20 -3.09 6.57 0.47
N PHE A 21 -3.67 6.07 -0.62
CA PHE A 21 -3.55 4.69 -1.05
C PHE A 21 -2.56 4.62 -2.22
N PHE A 22 -1.45 3.93 -2.02
CA PHE A 22 -0.49 3.66 -3.08
C PHE A 22 -0.52 2.16 -3.36
N MET A 23 -1.04 1.82 -4.53
CA MET A 23 -1.36 0.44 -4.88
C MET A 23 -0.73 0.10 -6.23
N ALA A 24 -0.08 -1.05 -6.33
CA ALA A 24 0.25 -1.63 -7.62
C ALA A 24 -1.05 -2.09 -8.30
N ASP A 25 -1.04 -2.21 -9.62
CA ASP A 25 -2.13 -2.84 -10.34
C ASP A 25 -2.08 -4.37 -10.25
N HIS A 26 -0.89 -4.95 -10.00
CA HIS A 26 -0.68 -6.38 -9.81
C HIS A 26 0.53 -6.70 -8.91
N GLY A 27 0.63 -7.95 -8.42
CA GLY A 27 1.81 -8.45 -7.72
C GLY A 27 2.99 -8.71 -8.67
N LEU A 28 4.18 -8.90 -8.11
CA LEU A 28 5.40 -9.13 -8.89
C LEU A 28 5.39 -10.54 -9.53
N ARG A 29 5.74 -10.69 -10.82
CA ARG A 29 5.71 -12.00 -11.53
C ARG A 29 7.02 -12.32 -12.23
N PHE A 30 7.57 -13.53 -12.03
CA PHE A 30 8.57 -14.11 -12.94
C PHE A 30 8.50 -15.65 -13.05
N GLY A 31 8.82 -16.18 -14.24
CA GLY A 31 9.14 -17.60 -14.49
C GLY A 31 7.96 -18.58 -14.62
N TRP A 32 8.25 -19.85 -14.94
CA TRP A 32 7.26 -20.92 -15.10
C TRP A 32 6.46 -21.22 -13.80
N TYR A 33 7.02 -20.79 -12.67
CA TYR A 33 6.45 -20.92 -11.33
C TYR A 33 5.20 -20.05 -11.11
N SER A 34 5.03 -18.91 -11.78
CA SER A 34 3.80 -18.09 -11.73
C SER A 34 2.59 -18.74 -12.41
N ARG A 35 2.74 -19.98 -12.92
CA ARG A 35 1.71 -20.75 -13.64
C ARG A 35 1.10 -21.90 -12.82
N ASP A 36 1.67 -22.22 -11.67
CA ASP A 36 1.06 -23.13 -10.71
C ASP A 36 -0.07 -22.43 -9.94
N SER A 37 -1.01 -23.19 -9.38
CA SER A 37 -2.11 -22.64 -8.56
C SER A 37 -1.62 -21.87 -7.33
N ILE A 38 -0.42 -22.21 -6.83
CA ILE A 38 0.26 -21.56 -5.72
C ILE A 38 0.94 -20.26 -6.19
N GLY A 39 1.68 -20.27 -7.30
CA GLY A 39 2.25 -19.05 -7.91
C GLY A 39 1.21 -18.09 -8.52
N ARG A 40 -0.05 -18.53 -8.62
CA ARG A 40 -1.19 -17.65 -8.92
C ARG A 40 -1.59 -16.80 -7.72
N ARG A 41 -1.48 -17.27 -6.46
CA ARG A 41 -1.76 -16.44 -5.26
C ARG A 41 -0.68 -15.41 -4.98
N ASP A 42 0.60 -15.74 -5.23
CA ASP A 42 1.76 -14.85 -5.02
C ASP A 42 1.80 -13.61 -5.92
N VAL A 43 0.96 -13.60 -6.95
CA VAL A 43 0.78 -12.47 -7.88
C VAL A 43 -0.50 -11.71 -7.56
N ASN A 44 -1.40 -12.34 -6.83
CA ASN A 44 -2.77 -11.90 -6.65
C ASN A 44 -2.96 -10.96 -5.46
N ASN A 45 -1.90 -10.37 -4.91
CA ASN A 45 -2.09 -9.15 -4.15
C ASN A 45 -1.25 -8.02 -4.75
N PRO A 46 -1.89 -6.98 -5.32
CA PRO A 46 -1.16 -5.76 -5.61
C PRO A 46 -0.54 -5.25 -4.32
N MET A 47 0.72 -4.83 -4.39
CA MET A 47 1.36 -4.12 -3.30
C MET A 47 0.47 -2.93 -2.92
N LEU A 48 -0.07 -2.91 -1.70
CA LEU A 48 -0.88 -1.82 -1.18
C LEU A 48 -0.18 -1.18 0.02
N MET A 49 0.00 0.13 -0.04
CA MET A 49 0.45 0.96 1.07
C MET A 49 -0.60 2.01 1.37
N ILE A 50 -0.87 2.24 2.65
CA ILE A 50 -1.82 3.24 3.11
C ILE A 50 -1.09 4.21 4.04
N ALA A 51 -1.13 5.50 3.73
CA ALA A 51 -0.77 6.55 4.68
C ALA A 51 -2.05 7.14 5.30
N VAL A 52 -2.08 7.19 6.63
CA VAL A 52 -3.21 7.73 7.41
C VAL A 52 -3.02 9.23 7.62
N PRO A 53 -4.09 10.06 7.58
CA PRO A 53 -4.02 11.47 7.96
C PRO A 53 -3.35 11.66 9.32
N ARG A 54 -2.48 12.66 9.48
CA ARG A 54 -1.70 12.87 10.71
C ARG A 54 -2.56 12.95 11.95
N TYR A 55 -3.71 13.63 11.86
CA TYR A 55 -4.61 13.81 12.99
C TYR A 55 -5.28 12.51 13.45
N LEU A 56 -5.37 11.49 12.58
CA LEU A 56 -5.93 10.16 12.88
C LEU A 56 -4.88 9.14 13.36
N ARG A 57 -3.57 9.40 13.18
CA ARG A 57 -2.51 8.45 13.59
C ARG A 57 -2.44 8.21 15.10
N LYS A 58 -3.04 9.10 15.90
CA LYS A 58 -3.15 8.95 17.36
C LYS A 58 -4.31 8.06 17.80
N ASP A 59 -5.23 7.71 16.89
CA ASP A 59 -6.33 6.79 17.18
C ASP A 59 -5.77 5.36 17.23
N SER A 60 -5.61 4.85 18.45
CA SER A 60 -5.02 3.54 18.68
C SER A 60 -5.87 2.40 18.13
N VAL A 61 -7.20 2.54 18.10
CA VAL A 61 -8.11 1.51 17.58
C VAL A 61 -8.00 1.43 16.07
N LEU A 62 -8.04 2.57 15.38
CA LEU A 62 -7.84 2.65 13.93
C LEU A 62 -6.49 2.06 13.52
N MET A 63 -5.41 2.51 14.17
CA MET A 63 -4.06 2.04 13.84
C MET A 63 -3.90 0.54 14.12
N THR A 64 -4.48 0.03 15.21
CA THR A 64 -4.48 -1.41 15.52
C THR A 64 -5.21 -2.21 14.45
N ASN A 65 -6.39 -1.76 14.00
CA ASN A 65 -7.16 -2.45 12.96
C ASN A 65 -6.42 -2.46 11.61
N LEU A 66 -5.83 -1.34 11.21
CA LEU A 66 -5.06 -1.26 9.96
C LEU A 66 -3.85 -2.20 10.00
N GLN A 67 -3.15 -2.25 11.15
CA GLN A 67 -2.04 -3.16 11.33
C GLN A 67 -2.50 -4.63 11.26
N GLN A 68 -3.58 -5.00 11.95
CA GLN A 68 -4.13 -6.35 11.90
C GLN A 68 -4.55 -6.77 10.49
N ASN A 69 -5.14 -5.86 9.71
CA ASN A 69 -5.55 -6.13 8.33
C ASN A 69 -4.35 -6.23 7.36
N SER A 70 -3.22 -5.60 7.66
CA SER A 70 -2.01 -5.70 6.83
C SER A 70 -1.32 -7.07 6.87
N HIS A 71 -1.72 -7.92 7.80
CA HIS A 71 -1.18 -9.26 8.00
C HIS A 71 -2.11 -10.38 7.48
N GLN A 72 -3.17 -10.04 6.74
CA GLN A 72 -4.10 -10.97 6.10
C GLN A 72 -3.77 -11.15 4.62
#